data_AF-A0A0C3RRR4-F1
#
_entry.id   AF-A0A0C3RRR4-F1
#
_cell.length_a   1.000
_cell.length_b   1.000
_cell.length_c   1.000
_cell.angle_alpha   90.00
_cell.angle_beta   90.00
_cell.angle_gamma   90.00
#
_symmetry.space_group_name_H-M   'P 1'
#
loop_
_entity.id
_entity.type
_entity.pdbx_description
1 polymer ?
#
loop_
_entity_poly.entity_id
_entity_poly.type
_entity_poly.pdbx_seq_one_letter_code
_entity_poly.pdbx_strand_id
1 'polypeptide(L)'
;MSSRTPWTQKASSVPSDRIPLRKTTPKPKAKNAGSTTPANATIPKSKEVRRLEALTNGLQALVSSGGAPRMDPKGGCFCQARSHSLSSHNPACTHCGLPLCILNLPIYCCPSCASPLLS
;
A
#
# COMPACT_ATOMS: atom_id res chain seq x y z
N MET A 1 34.18 -9.99 36.00
CA MET A 1 33.79 -8.58 35.84
C MET A 1 32.51 -8.54 35.04
N SER A 2 31.35 -8.47 35.69
CA SER A 2 30.05 -8.53 35.01
C SER A 2 29.63 -7.12 34.56
N SER A 3 29.67 -6.89 33.27
CA SER A 3 29.34 -5.60 32.64
C SER A 3 27.83 -5.34 32.74
N ARG A 4 27.40 -4.48 33.68
CA ARG A 4 26.03 -3.93 33.67
C ARG A 4 25.94 -2.89 32.57
N THR A 5 25.26 -3.24 31.49
CA THR A 5 24.89 -2.29 30.45
C THR A 5 23.57 -1.60 30.84
N PRO A 6 23.31 -0.37 30.36
CA PRO A 6 22.11 0.40 30.71
C PRO A 6 20.78 -0.34 30.45
N TRP A 7 20.78 -1.34 29.57
CA TRP A 7 19.62 -2.17 29.16
C TRP A 7 19.37 -3.38 30.07
N THR A 8 20.28 -3.69 30.99
CA THR A 8 20.22 -4.89 31.86
C THR A 8 19.60 -4.62 33.23
N GLN A 9 19.15 -3.38 33.49
CA GLN A 9 18.51 -3.03 34.75
C GLN A 9 16.99 -3.16 34.63
N LYS A 10 16.38 -4.00 35.48
CA LYS A 10 14.93 -4.29 35.54
C LYS A 10 14.03 -3.08 35.88
N ALA A 11 14.57 -1.86 35.90
CA ALA A 11 13.86 -0.62 36.20
C ALA A 11 14.32 0.57 35.32
N SER A 12 14.81 0.32 34.10
CA SER A 12 15.15 1.39 33.16
C SER A 12 13.88 1.95 32.51
N SER A 13 13.24 2.91 33.16
CA SER A 13 12.30 3.83 32.51
C SER A 13 13.14 4.81 31.69
N VAL A 14 13.29 4.56 30.39
CA VAL A 14 13.86 5.55 29.47
C VAL A 14 12.73 6.50 29.08
N PRO A 15 12.67 7.75 29.59
CA PRO A 15 11.74 8.72 29.05
C PRO A 15 12.24 9.04 27.64
N SER A 16 11.48 8.61 26.63
CA SER A 16 11.76 8.97 25.25
C SER A 16 11.61 10.49 25.10
N ASP A 17 12.74 11.19 25.10
CA ASP A 17 12.88 12.66 25.17
C ASP A 17 12.38 13.41 23.91
N ARG A 18 11.54 12.77 23.11
CA ARG A 18 10.94 13.32 21.87
C ARG A 18 9.47 13.01 21.67
N ILE A 19 8.79 12.39 22.65
CA ILE A 19 7.35 12.14 22.54
C ILE A 19 6.62 13.08 23.51
N PRO A 20 6.04 14.19 23.05
CA PRO A 20 5.19 14.99 23.91
C PRO A 20 3.99 14.15 24.36
N LEU A 21 3.84 13.95 25.67
CA LEU A 21 2.65 13.34 26.24
C LEU A 21 1.43 14.20 25.87
N ARG A 22 0.49 13.60 25.13
CA ARG A 22 -0.81 14.22 24.86
C ARG A 22 -1.55 14.43 26.16
N LYS A 23 -1.72 15.69 26.57
CA LYS A 23 -2.65 16.07 27.64
C LYS A 23 -4.07 15.88 27.12
N THR A 24 -4.76 14.84 27.59
CA THR A 24 -6.19 14.63 27.34
C THR A 24 -6.99 15.59 28.22
N THR A 25 -7.42 16.73 27.67
CA THR A 25 -8.52 17.50 28.27
C THR A 25 -9.85 16.86 27.90
N PRO A 26 -10.71 16.49 28.85
CA PRO A 26 -12.05 15.98 28.54
C PRO A 26 -12.92 17.10 27.95
N LYS A 27 -13.38 16.91 26.71
CA LYS A 27 -14.41 17.78 26.10
C LYS A 27 -15.78 17.51 26.75
N PRO A 28 -16.61 18.53 27.01
CA PRO A 28 -17.95 18.35 27.55
C PRO A 28 -18.90 17.69 26.54
N LYS A 29 -19.81 16.87 27.06
CA LYS A 29 -20.84 16.11 26.34
C LYS A 29 -21.83 17.05 25.65
N ALA A 30 -21.99 16.93 24.33
CA ALA A 30 -23.15 17.44 23.62
C ALA A 30 -24.28 16.39 23.61
N LYS A 31 -25.50 16.85 23.92
CA LYS A 31 -26.73 16.06 24.04
C LYS A 31 -27.31 15.70 22.66
N ASN A 32 -28.01 14.57 22.67
CA ASN A 32 -28.61 13.81 21.58
C ASN A 32 -29.51 14.59 20.61
N ALA A 33 -29.52 14.16 19.34
CA ALA A 33 -30.73 14.14 18.51
C ALA A 33 -30.68 12.86 17.65
N GLY A 34 -31.69 12.02 17.81
CA GLY A 34 -31.78 10.71 17.16
C GLY A 34 -31.98 10.81 15.65
N SER A 35 -31.46 9.81 14.95
CA SER A 35 -32.01 9.33 13.68
C SER A 35 -31.69 7.85 13.57
N THR A 36 -32.73 7.04 13.74
CA THR A 36 -32.74 5.61 13.44
C THR A 36 -32.55 5.46 11.94
N THR A 37 -31.35 5.11 11.49
CA THR A 37 -31.08 4.63 10.13
C THR A 37 -30.16 3.41 10.19
N PRO A 38 -30.38 2.41 9.33
CA PRO A 38 -29.86 1.06 9.54
C PRO A 38 -28.33 1.04 9.47
N ALA A 39 -27.74 0.17 10.29
CA ALA A 39 -26.32 -0.15 10.32
C ALA A 39 -25.87 -0.86 9.03
N ASN A 40 -25.97 -0.19 7.88
CA ASN A 40 -25.35 -0.61 6.62
C ASN A 40 -25.20 0.51 5.58
N ALA A 41 -25.29 1.78 5.98
CA ALA A 41 -24.83 2.88 5.13
C ALA A 41 -23.30 2.91 5.18
N THR A 42 -22.66 2.11 4.33
CA THR A 42 -21.20 2.06 4.22
C THR A 42 -20.64 3.47 4.05
N ILE A 43 -19.74 3.86 4.96
CA ILE A 43 -18.97 5.09 4.84
C ILE A 43 -18.38 5.11 3.43
N PRO A 44 -18.57 6.18 2.65
CA PRO A 44 -18.13 6.20 1.26
C PRO A 44 -16.62 5.96 1.21
N LYS A 45 -16.21 4.84 0.59
CA LYS A 45 -14.80 4.49 0.45
C LYS A 45 -14.04 5.62 -0.24
N SER A 46 -12.87 5.97 0.29
CA SER A 46 -12.00 6.98 -0.30
C SER A 46 -11.51 6.54 -1.68
N LYS A 47 -11.08 7.51 -2.50
CA LYS A 47 -10.55 7.24 -3.85
C LYS A 47 -9.37 6.28 -3.81
N GLU A 48 -8.49 6.41 -2.82
CA GLU A 48 -7.31 5.56 -2.70
C GLU A 48 -7.67 4.13 -2.30
N VAL A 49 -8.63 3.94 -1.39
CA VAL A 49 -9.11 2.59 -1.03
C VAL A 49 -9.69 1.89 -2.26
N ARG A 50 -10.50 2.58 -3.06
CA ARG A 50 -11.03 2.01 -4.31
C ARG A 50 -9.93 1.66 -5.31
N ARG A 51 -8.90 2.49 -5.42
CA ARG A 51 -7.73 2.24 -6.29
C ARG A 51 -7.00 0.97 -5.85
N LEU A 52 -6.72 0.84 -4.56
CA LEU A 52 -6.05 -0.32 -3.99
C LEU A 52 -6.88 -1.59 -4.16
N GLU A 53 -8.19 -1.54 -3.84
CA GLU A 53 -9.10 -2.67 -4.03
C GLU A 53 -9.15 -3.13 -5.49
N ALA A 54 -9.17 -2.20 -6.44
CA ALA A 54 -9.13 -2.55 -7.86
C ALA A 54 -7.83 -3.30 -8.25
N LEU A 55 -6.68 -2.88 -7.71
CA LEU A 55 -5.42 -3.58 -7.92
C LEU A 55 -5.43 -4.97 -7.30
N THR A 56 -5.86 -5.09 -6.04
CA THR A 56 -5.90 -6.36 -5.32
C THR A 56 -6.86 -7.35 -6.01
N ASN A 57 -8.04 -6.88 -6.43
CA ASN A 57 -9.00 -7.71 -7.15
C ASN A 57 -8.44 -8.18 -8.50
N GLY A 58 -7.70 -7.32 -9.21
CA GLY A 58 -7.02 -7.70 -10.45
C GLY A 58 -5.96 -8.78 -10.26
N LEU A 59 -5.16 -8.66 -9.18
CA LEU A 59 -4.18 -9.70 -8.81
C LEU A 59 -4.85 -11.00 -8.39
N GLN A 60 -5.93 -10.93 -7.62
CA GLN A 60 -6.67 -12.12 -7.20
C GLN A 60 -7.33 -12.83 -8.39
N ALA A 61 -7.82 -12.08 -9.38
CA ALA A 61 -8.33 -12.65 -10.62
C ALA A 61 -7.22 -13.37 -11.41
N LEU A 62 -6.02 -12.79 -11.48
CA LEU A 62 -4.86 -13.42 -12.10
C LEU A 62 -4.51 -14.76 -11.43
N VAL A 63 -4.44 -14.78 -10.10
CA VAL A 63 -4.19 -16.00 -9.32
C VAL A 63 -5.30 -17.04 -9.54
N SER A 64 -6.56 -16.61 -9.50
CA SER A 64 -7.71 -17.50 -9.73
C SER A 64 -7.72 -18.10 -11.15
N SER A 65 -7.18 -17.38 -12.14
CA SER A 65 -7.05 -17.84 -13.52
C SER A 65 -5.83 -18.76 -13.76
N GLY A 66 -5.18 -19.23 -12.69
CA GLY A 66 -4.02 -20.11 -12.78
C GLY A 66 -2.70 -19.37 -13.05
N GLY A 67 -2.64 -18.07 -12.81
CA GLY A 67 -1.42 -17.27 -12.97
C GLY A 67 -1.02 -17.02 -14.43
N ALA A 68 -1.93 -17.24 -15.38
CA ALA A 68 -1.66 -17.03 -16.80
C ALA A 68 -1.35 -15.53 -17.06
N PRO A 69 -0.11 -15.20 -17.46
CA PRO A 69 0.32 -13.81 -17.58
C PRO A 69 -0.40 -13.14 -18.76
N ARG A 70 -1.06 -12.00 -18.51
CA ARG A 70 -1.86 -11.29 -19.50
C ARG A 70 -1.16 -10.02 -19.98
N MET A 71 -1.13 -9.82 -21.29
CA MET A 71 -0.71 -8.54 -21.87
C MET A 71 -1.67 -7.40 -21.50
N ASP A 72 -1.12 -6.20 -21.30
CA ASP A 72 -1.94 -5.01 -21.13
C ASP A 72 -2.76 -4.77 -22.41
N PRO A 73 -4.10 -4.65 -22.34
CA PRO A 73 -4.93 -4.36 -23.51
C PRO A 73 -4.57 -3.04 -24.20
N LYS A 74 -3.89 -2.11 -23.51
CA LYS A 74 -3.37 -0.86 -24.09
C LYS A 74 -1.96 -0.98 -24.66
N GLY A 75 -1.34 -2.16 -24.61
CA GLY A 75 0.02 -2.41 -25.09
C GLY A 75 1.15 -1.97 -24.13
N GLY A 76 0.83 -1.39 -22.97
CA GLY A 76 1.80 -0.92 -21.98
C GLY A 76 2.51 0.40 -22.35
N CYS A 77 3.40 0.89 -21.46
CA CYS A 77 4.25 2.08 -21.68
C CYS A 77 5.72 1.71 -21.84
N PHE A 78 6.36 2.24 -22.88
CA PHE A 78 7.79 2.12 -23.15
C PHE A 78 8.58 3.40 -22.80
N CYS A 79 7.98 4.28 -22.01
CA CYS A 79 8.53 5.57 -21.63
C CYS A 79 9.75 5.52 -20.71
N GLN A 80 10.16 4.33 -20.23
CA GLN A 80 11.30 4.14 -19.30
C GLN A 80 11.24 5.06 -18.06
N ALA A 81 10.03 5.37 -17.57
CA ALA A 81 9.79 6.34 -16.50
C ALA A 81 10.34 7.76 -16.73
N ARG A 82 10.57 8.16 -17.99
CA ARG A 82 10.98 9.54 -18.35
C ARG A 82 9.82 10.53 -18.41
N SER A 83 8.65 10.06 -18.87
CA SER A 83 7.44 10.89 -19.02
C SER A 83 6.46 10.73 -17.86
N HIS A 84 6.47 9.57 -17.22
CA HIS A 84 5.57 9.21 -16.14
C HIS A 84 6.40 8.77 -14.94
N SER A 85 5.90 9.01 -13.73
CA SER A 85 6.59 8.58 -12.50
C SER A 85 6.91 7.09 -12.53
N LEU A 86 8.04 6.72 -11.93
CA LEU A 86 8.43 5.33 -11.71
C LEU A 86 7.32 4.59 -10.96
N SER A 87 7.03 3.34 -11.37
CA SER A 87 6.03 2.55 -10.66
C SER A 87 6.47 2.29 -9.22
N SER A 88 5.56 2.48 -8.27
CA SER A 88 5.82 2.21 -6.85
C SER A 88 5.78 0.72 -6.50
N HIS A 89 5.18 -0.11 -7.36
CA HIS A 89 5.00 -1.54 -7.09
C HIS A 89 6.02 -2.42 -7.82
N ASN A 90 6.46 -1.99 -9.00
CA ASN A 90 7.33 -2.75 -9.90
C ASN A 90 8.21 -1.75 -10.67
N PRO A 91 9.26 -1.18 -10.07
CA PRO A 91 10.05 -0.10 -10.69
C PRO A 91 10.83 -0.56 -11.93
N ALA A 92 11.15 -1.84 -12.04
CA ALA A 92 11.77 -2.43 -13.22
C ALA A 92 11.30 -3.88 -13.41
N CYS A 93 11.35 -4.37 -14.65
CA CYS A 93 11.11 -5.78 -14.94
C CYS A 93 12.28 -6.64 -14.44
N THR A 94 12.00 -7.68 -13.65
CA THR A 94 12.98 -8.62 -13.11
C THR A 94 13.64 -9.52 -14.18
N HIS A 95 13.03 -9.62 -15.36
CA HIS A 95 13.51 -10.48 -16.45
C HIS A 95 14.38 -9.74 -17.48
N CYS A 96 13.96 -8.55 -17.92
CA CYS A 96 14.67 -7.79 -18.96
C CYS A 96 15.27 -6.46 -18.48
N GLY A 97 15.01 -6.05 -17.24
CA GLY A 97 15.53 -4.81 -16.68
C GLY A 97 14.87 -3.52 -17.19
N LEU A 98 13.79 -3.60 -17.99
CA LEU A 98 13.08 -2.41 -18.46
C LEU A 98 12.55 -1.58 -17.26
N PRO A 99 12.88 -0.29 -17.15
CA PRO A 99 12.27 0.60 -16.15
C PRO A 99 10.78 0.82 -16.44
N LEU A 100 9.93 0.64 -15.44
CA LEU A 100 8.48 0.67 -15.59
C LEU A 100 7.88 1.88 -14.88
N CYS A 101 6.95 2.55 -15.55
CA CYS A 101 6.24 3.68 -14.95
C CYS A 101 4.89 3.25 -14.36
N ILE A 102 4.21 4.19 -13.70
CA ILE A 102 2.89 3.99 -13.09
C ILE A 102 1.78 3.46 -14.03
N LEU A 103 1.95 3.55 -15.36
CA LEU A 103 0.99 2.99 -16.33
C LEU A 103 1.17 1.48 -16.51
N ASN A 104 2.37 0.96 -16.23
CA ASN A 104 2.67 -0.47 -16.33
C ASN A 104 2.19 -1.18 -15.05
N LEU A 105 0.90 -1.52 -15.03
CA LEU A 105 0.28 -2.15 -13.86
C LEU A 105 0.88 -3.55 -13.59
N PRO A 106 1.07 -3.93 -12.32
CA PRO A 106 1.73 -5.18 -11.95
C PRO A 106 0.90 -6.43 -12.30
N ILE A 107 -0.40 -6.28 -12.56
CA ILE A 107 -1.29 -7.36 -13.01
C ILE A 107 -1.00 -7.85 -14.44
N TYR A 108 -0.25 -7.07 -15.23
CA TYR A 108 0.04 -7.36 -16.63
C TYR A 108 1.49 -7.79 -16.84
N CYS A 109 1.76 -8.35 -18.02
CA CYS A 109 3.10 -8.68 -18.49
C CYS A 109 3.96 -7.44 -18.76
N CYS A 110 5.27 -7.65 -18.74
CA CYS A 110 6.23 -6.69 -19.27
C CYS A 110 5.96 -6.45 -20.76
N PRO A 111 5.86 -5.18 -21.20
CA PRO A 111 5.60 -4.87 -22.60
C PRO A 111 6.81 -5.21 -23.51
N SER A 112 8.02 -5.36 -22.96
CA SER A 112 9.22 -5.69 -23.75
C SER A 112 9.49 -7.19 -23.89
N CYS A 113 9.29 -7.99 -22.83
CA CYS A 113 9.71 -9.40 -22.83
C CYS A 113 8.57 -10.39 -22.53
N ALA A 114 7.32 -9.91 -22.45
CA ALA A 114 6.15 -10.72 -22.16
C ALA A 114 6.11 -11.43 -20.79
N SER A 115 7.19 -11.34 -20.00
CA SER A 115 7.29 -11.99 -18.70
C SER A 115 6.37 -11.32 -17.67
N PRO A 116 5.85 -12.06 -16.69
CA PRO A 116 5.06 -11.48 -15.61
C PRO A 116 5.88 -10.43 -14.83
N LEU A 117 5.22 -9.34 -14.43
CA LEU A 117 5.87 -8.27 -13.65
C LEU A 117 5.92 -8.57 -12.15
N LEU A 118 5.05 -9.45 -11.69
CA LEU A 118 5.08 -10.05 -10.35
C LEU A 118 5.52 -11.50 -10.51
N SER A 119 6.77 -11.77 -10.14
CA SER A 119 7.41 -13.08 -10.07
C SER A 119 7.87 -13.35 -8.66
#